data_AF-A0A922Z1Y4-F1
#
_entry.id   AF-A0A922Z1Y4-F1
#
_cell.length_a   1.000
_cell.length_b   1.000
_cell.length_c   1.000
_cell.angle_alpha   90.00
_cell.angle_beta   90.00
_cell.angle_gamma   90.00
#
_symmetry.space_group_name_H-M   'P 1'
#
loop_
_entity.id
_entity.type
_entity.pdbx_description
1 polymer ?
#
loop_
_entity_poly.entity_id
_entity_poly.type
_entity_poly.pdbx_seq_one_letter_code
_entity_poly.pdbx_strand_id
1 'polypeptide(L)' 'MPLIRISMRRGLPASHPAAIVDGVYRALRATFEVPENDLFAVVHQHEAEEFVFDANFFGFQRSAGLVIIQITVANTRG' A
#
# COMPACT_ATOMS: atom_id res chain seq x y z
N MET A 1 9.85 -6.88 11.55
CA MET A 1 8.53 -6.35 11.91
C MET A 1 8.27 -5.03 11.21
N PRO A 2 7.99 -5.06 9.89
CA PRO A 2 7.52 -3.90 9.16
C PRO A 2 6.06 -3.59 9.52
N LEU A 3 5.68 -2.30 9.51
CA LEU A 3 4.27 -1.90 9.48
C LEU A 3 3.93 -1.36 8.09
N ILE A 4 2.94 -1.96 7.45
CA ILE A 4 2.40 -1.55 6.15
C ILE A 4 1.13 -0.73 6.39
N ARG A 5 1.08 0.51 5.90
CA ARG A 5 -0.13 1.34 5.88
C ARG A 5 -0.49 1.63 4.43
N ILE A 6 -1.70 1.23 4.03
CA ILE A 6 -2.21 1.44 2.69
C ILE A 6 -3.37 2.43 2.74
N SER A 7 -3.30 3.48 1.94
CA SER A 7 -4.41 4.42 1.72
C SER A 7 -4.87 4.34 0.27
N MET A 8 -6.17 4.22 0.08
CA MET A 8 -6.80 4.12 -1.25
C MET A 8 -8.22 4.69 -1.22
N ARG A 9 -8.80 5.00 -2.38
CA ARG A 9 -10.24 5.34 -2.45
C ARG A 9 -11.13 4.12 -2.23
N ARG A 10 -12.33 4.35 -1.68
CA ARG A 10 -13.41 3.37 -1.69
C ARG A 10 -13.92 3.08 -3.11
N GLY A 11 -14.67 1.99 -3.26
CA GLY A 11 -15.36 1.62 -4.50
C GLY A 11 -14.63 0.59 -5.36
N LEU A 12 -13.39 0.21 -5.00
CA LEU A 12 -12.72 -0.94 -5.61
C LEU A 12 -13.33 -2.27 -5.13
N PRO A 13 -13.24 -3.36 -5.92
CA PRO A 13 -13.72 -4.68 -5.52
C PRO A 13 -13.17 -5.10 -4.16
N ALA A 14 -13.98 -5.78 -3.35
CA ALA A 14 -13.62 -6.20 -1.99
C ALA A 14 -12.35 -7.05 -1.91
N SER A 15 -11.95 -7.72 -3.00
CA SER A 15 -10.73 -8.51 -3.10
C SER A 15 -9.44 -7.67 -3.28
N HIS A 16 -9.53 -6.43 -3.77
CA HIS A 16 -8.36 -5.60 -4.08
C HIS A 16 -7.48 -5.31 -2.85
N PRO A 17 -8.03 -4.86 -1.70
CA PRO A 17 -7.22 -4.59 -0.52
C PRO A 17 -6.34 -5.77 -0.11
N ALA A 18 -6.90 -6.99 -0.08
CA ALA A 18 -6.18 -8.20 0.28
C ALA A 18 -5.06 -8.52 -0.73
N ALA A 19 -5.35 -8.39 -2.02
CA ALA A 19 -4.37 -8.61 -3.08
C ALA A 19 -3.19 -7.63 -3.02
N ILE A 20 -3.45 -6.36 -2.68
CA ILE A 20 -2.41 -5.33 -2.50
C ILE A 20 -1.54 -5.69 -1.29
N VAL A 21 -2.15 -6.02 -0.15
CA VAL A 21 -1.41 -6.42 1.06
C VAL A 21 -0.51 -7.63 0.78
N ASP A 22 -1.05 -8.66 0.12
CA ASP A 22 -0.29 -9.85 -0.26
C ASP A 22 0.89 -9.53 -1.20
N GLY A 23 0.68 -8.68 -2.20
CA GLY A 23 1.74 -8.22 -3.10
C GLY A 23 2.87 -7.48 -2.36
N VAL A 24 2.52 -6.56 -1.46
CA VAL A 24 3.51 -5.82 -0.66
C VAL A 24 4.26 -6.75 0.30
N TYR A 25 3.55 -7.68 0.96
CA TYR A 25 4.17 -8.66 1.85
C TYR A 25 5.17 -9.56 1.12
N ARG A 26 4.80 -10.08 -0.06
CA ARG A 26 5.72 -10.87 -0.88
C ARG A 26 6.96 -10.09 -1.28
N ALA A 27 6.81 -8.82 -1.66
CA ALA A 27 7.94 -7.96 -1.98
C ALA A 27 8.85 -7.75 -0.75
N LEU A 28 8.29 -7.43 0.41
CA LEU A 28 9.04 -7.27 1.66
C LEU A 28 9.79 -8.54 2.08
N ARG A 29 9.18 -9.71 1.93
CA ARG A 29 9.86 -10.99 2.15
C ARG A 29 11.04 -11.20 1.21
N ALA A 30 10.87 -10.84 -0.07
CA ALA A 30 11.89 -11.02 -1.09
C ALA A 30 13.07 -10.04 -0.97
N THR A 31 12.83 -8.80 -0.53
CA THR A 31 13.85 -7.73 -0.59
C THR A 31 14.33 -7.24 0.78
N PHE A 32 13.55 -7.41 1.85
CA PHE A 32 13.89 -6.97 3.21
C PHE A 32 14.07 -8.15 4.19
N GLU A 33 14.15 -9.38 3.67
CA GLU A 33 14.30 -10.62 4.46
C GLU A 33 13.29 -10.70 5.62
N VAL A 34 12.06 -10.25 5.35
CA VAL A 34 10.98 -10.31 6.34
C VAL A 34 10.63 -11.80 6.56
N PRO A 35 10.62 -12.29 7.81
CA PRO A 35 10.29 -13.67 8.11
C PRO A 35 8.87 -14.01 7.70
N GLU A 36 8.60 -15.30 7.55
CA GLU A 36 7.24 -15.76 7.42
C GLU A 36 6.40 -15.37 8.64
N ASN A 37 5.15 -14.98 8.38
CA ASN A 37 4.16 -14.55 9.36
C ASN A 37 4.45 -13.19 10.04
N ASP A 38 5.52 -12.49 9.66
CA ASP A 38 5.78 -11.11 10.08
C ASP A 38 5.00 -10.10 9.21
N LEU A 39 3.66 -10.21 9.27
CA LEU A 39 2.71 -9.46 8.44
C LEU A 39 1.83 -8.53 9.29
N PHE A 40 2.23 -7.28 9.39
CA PHE A 40 1.44 -6.22 10.04
C PHE A 40 1.01 -5.20 9.00
N ALA A 41 -0.27 -5.22 8.62
CA ALA A 41 -0.83 -4.35 7.61
C ALA A 41 -2.16 -3.73 8.05
N VAL A 42 -2.35 -2.46 7.72
CA VAL A 42 -3.63 -1.76 7.86
C VAL A 42 -4.00 -1.11 6.52
N VAL A 43 -5.27 -1.24 6.15
CA VAL A 43 -5.82 -0.58 4.97
C VAL A 43 -6.83 0.45 5.43
N HIS A 44 -6.65 1.69 4.99
CA HIS A 44 -7.60 2.76 5.18
C HIS A 44 -8.19 3.17 3.83
N GLN A 45 -9.50 3.03 3.70
CA GLN A 45 -10.21 3.48 2.51
C GLN A 45 -10.89 4.82 2.78
N HIS A 46 -10.72 5.73 1.83
CA HIS A 46 -11.15 7.12 1.92
C HIS A 46 -12.28 7.39 0.94
N GLU A 47 -13.19 8.30 1.28
CA GLU A 47 -14.10 8.89 0.29
C GLU A 47 -13.31 9.72 -0.73
N ALA A 48 -13.94 10.07 -1.86
CA ALA A 48 -13.27 10.78 -2.94
C ALA A 48 -12.72 12.16 -2.49
N GLU A 49 -13.45 12.81 -1.59
CA GLU A 49 -13.16 14.12 -1.01
C GLU A 49 -12.02 14.08 0.02
N GLU A 50 -11.75 12.91 0.61
CA GLU A 50 -10.71 12.70 1.62
C GLU A 50 -9.37 12.26 0.99
N PHE A 51 -9.40 11.75 -0.25
CA PHE A 51 -8.24 11.24 -0.97
C PHE A 51 -7.84 12.18 -2.12
N VAL A 52 -7.10 13.22 -1.74
CA VAL A 52 -6.67 14.31 -2.64
C VAL A 52 -5.29 14.04 -3.22
N PHE A 53 -5.18 14.09 -4.54
CA PHE A 53 -3.91 14.02 -5.27
C PHE A 53 -4.02 14.77 -6.61
N ASP A 54 -2.89 15.23 -7.15
CA ASP A 54 -2.84 15.77 -8.51
C ASP A 54 -2.74 14.61 -9.52
N ALA A 55 -3.80 14.44 -10.31
CA ALA A 55 -3.89 13.40 -11.34
C ALA A 55 -2.90 13.59 -12.50
N ASN A 56 -2.34 14.79 -12.68
CA ASN A 56 -1.50 15.19 -13.81
C ASN A 56 -0.05 15.49 -13.42
N PHE A 57 0.29 15.43 -12.12
CA PHE A 57 1.64 15.75 -11.66
C PHE A 57 2.68 14.89 -12.39
N PHE A 58 3.71 15.56 -12.91
CA PHE A 58 4.80 14.95 -13.68
C PHE A 58 4.37 14.38 -15.05
N GLY A 59 3.27 14.89 -15.64
CA GLY A 59 2.93 14.66 -17.04
C GLY A 59 2.30 13.29 -17.35
N PHE A 60 1.85 12.54 -16.33
CA PHE A 60 1.12 11.30 -16.53
C PHE A 60 -0.22 11.29 -15.80
N GLN A 61 -1.20 10.59 -16.37
CA GLN A 61 -2.56 10.47 -15.86
C GLN A 61 -2.64 9.41 -14.77
N ARG A 62 -2.93 9.80 -13.53
CA ARG A 62 -3.30 8.89 -12.44
C ARG A 62 -4.83 8.75 -12.39
N SER A 63 -5.31 7.52 -12.31
CA SER A 63 -6.74 7.27 -12.11
C SER A 63 -7.13 7.39 -10.62
N ALA A 64 -8.44 7.34 -10.35
CA ALA A 64 -8.97 7.22 -8.99
C ALA A 64 -8.55 5.91 -8.28
N GLY A 65 -7.92 4.96 -9.00
CA GLY A 65 -7.35 3.73 -8.45
C GLY A 65 -5.95 3.89 -7.87
N LEU A 66 -5.47 5.11 -7.63
CA LEU A 66 -4.21 5.37 -6.95
C LEU A 66 -4.18 4.71 -5.56
N VAL A 67 -3.05 4.08 -5.24
CA VAL A 67 -2.77 3.49 -3.92
C VAL A 67 -1.51 4.12 -3.37
N ILE A 68 -1.57 4.60 -2.13
CA ILE A 68 -0.43 5.15 -1.39
C ILE A 68 -0.02 4.13 -0.34
N ILE A 69 1.25 3.73 -0.35
CA ILE A 69 1.81 2.73 0.56
C ILE A 69 2.89 3.40 1.39
N GLN A 70 2.69 3.46 2.70
CA GLN A 70 3.71 3.86 3.67
C GLN A 70 4.19 2.62 4.42
N ILE A 71 5.51 2.46 4.50
CA ILE A 71 6.14 1.33 5.19
C ILE A 71 7.08 1.87 6.25
N THR A 72 6.90 1.40 7.49
CA THR A 72 7.89 1.59 8.56
C THR A 72 8.66 0.29 8.71
N VAL A 73 9.98 0.34 8.53
CA VAL A 73 10.89 -0.80 8.63
C VAL A 73 12.10 -0.45 9.49
N ALA A 74 12.76 -1.46 10.05
CA ALA A 74 14.05 -1.28 10.72
C ALA A 74 15.15 -1.06 9.67
N ASN A 75 16.14 -0.24 10.01
CA ASN A 75 17.31 0.02 9.16
C ASN A 75 18.31 -1.16 9.08
N THR A 76 18.02 -2.26 9.78
CA THR A 76 18.81 -3.50 9.82
C THR A 76 18.27 -4.58 8.88
N ARG A 77 17.39 -4.22 7.95
CA ARG A 77 16.75 -5.14 7.01
C ARG A 77 17.26 -4.87 5.59
N GLY A 78 17.56 -5.94 4.85
CA GLY A 78 18.36 -5.93 3.61
C GLY A 78 19.81 -6.29 3.90
#